data_AF-A0A0D0K1K8-F1
#
_entry.id   AF-A0A0D0K1K8-F1
#
_cell.length_a   1.000
_cell.length_b   1.000
_cell.length_c   1.000
_cell.angle_alpha   90.00
_cell.angle_beta   90.00
_cell.angle_gamma   90.00
#
_symmetry.space_group_name_H-M   'P 1'
#
loop_
_entity.id
_entity.type
_entity.pdbx_description
1 polymer ?
#
loop_
_entity_poly.entity_id
_entity_poly.type
_entity_poly.pdbx_seq_one_letter_code
_entity_poly.pdbx_strand_id
1 'polypeptide(L)'
;MPSSRLMPLLEAFERLGDVWGDAEESAELSRIELLDAHRAVSQAQRCLDGLHAELAATIAHESRSELGPDGFAKQHGYRSAAAMIAAHTGGSAGDAKRLIAVGQAAAPRTNLLGEVLPARYPALASALAAGEISVAAAALIVSLLERIRLKVGSARVEEAERLLVGRAAGMSLADVGKLVARAEAWLDPDGVAPREREARDRRSLTMFERDGSLHLVLQTDIASGAPIKAAIQAYVAASFQSRITATDPDAPDADRRSVAMIQADALTAICEHAIACDNGGMPASGATVVVRVNLDQLMSGEGRATIDGSDQPVSVSTWRRMAAGGGIIPVVLGSAGEILDWGREKRLFTRAQRLALVERDGGCAMCGLPPQMTKAHHIRWWQRDTGPTDLNNGVLLCESCHHRIHDNGWDIRIEGIGAAARVWLIPPRSIDLARAPRLGGRARYDIAA
;
A
#
# COMPACT_ATOMS: atom_id res chain seq x y z
N MET A 1 -3.47 -35.90 -40.35
CA MET A 1 -3.77 -35.97 -38.90
C MET A 1 -3.26 -34.70 -38.26
N PRO A 2 -3.97 -34.12 -37.29
CA PRO A 2 -3.46 -32.96 -36.56
C PRO A 2 -2.12 -33.30 -35.91
N SER A 3 -1.24 -32.30 -35.76
CA SER A 3 -0.03 -32.44 -34.95
C SER A 3 -0.43 -32.93 -33.56
N SER A 4 0.30 -33.90 -32.98
CA SER A 4 0.06 -34.36 -31.60
C SER A 4 0.04 -33.22 -30.59
N ARG A 5 0.68 -32.09 -30.91
CA ARG A 5 0.69 -30.87 -30.09
C ARG A 5 -0.64 -30.13 -30.04
N LEU A 6 -1.48 -30.24 -31.08
CA LEU A 6 -2.77 -29.57 -31.15
C LEU A 6 -3.92 -30.43 -30.62
N MET A 7 -3.68 -31.73 -30.41
CA MET A 7 -4.73 -32.68 -30.00
C MET A 7 -5.46 -32.25 -28.71
N PRO A 8 -4.78 -31.87 -27.61
CA PRO A 8 -5.49 -31.45 -26.39
C PRO A 8 -6.38 -30.21 -26.58
N LEU A 9 -5.99 -29.32 -27.52
CA LEU A 9 -6.79 -28.14 -27.86
C LEU A 9 -8.03 -28.53 -28.68
N LEU A 10 -7.85 -29.40 -29.67
CA LEU A 10 -8.94 -29.87 -30.53
C LEU A 10 -9.96 -30.69 -29.72
N GLU A 11 -9.51 -31.60 -28.86
CA GLU A 11 -10.38 -32.38 -27.97
C GLU A 11 -11.20 -31.47 -27.03
N ALA A 12 -10.58 -30.39 -26.53
CA ALA A 12 -11.30 -29.42 -25.71
C ALA A 12 -12.35 -28.63 -26.51
N PHE A 13 -12.08 -28.30 -27.77
CA PHE A 13 -13.06 -27.66 -28.66
C PHE A 13 -14.18 -28.60 -29.08
N GLU A 14 -13.88 -29.86 -29.40
CA GLU A 14 -14.87 -30.88 -29.71
C GLU A 14 -15.82 -31.08 -28.52
N ARG A 15 -15.27 -31.26 -27.31
CA ARG A 15 -16.08 -31.36 -26.09
C ARG A 15 -16.93 -30.11 -25.85
N LEU A 16 -16.38 -28.91 -26.12
CA LEU A 16 -17.15 -27.69 -26.01
C LEU A 16 -18.32 -27.70 -27.00
N GLY A 17 -18.09 -28.09 -28.25
CA GLY A 17 -19.14 -28.24 -29.27
C GLY A 17 -20.22 -29.24 -28.86
N ASP A 18 -19.82 -30.40 -28.35
CA ASP A 18 -20.74 -31.47 -27.91
C ASP A 18 -21.62 -31.01 -26.73
N VAL A 19 -21.05 -30.28 -25.78
CA VAL A 19 -21.79 -29.78 -24.60
C VAL A 19 -22.66 -28.58 -24.95
N TRP A 20 -22.21 -27.74 -25.87
CA TRP A 20 -22.97 -26.57 -26.32
C TRP A 20 -24.15 -26.98 -27.21
N GLY A 21 -23.98 -28.02 -28.04
CA GLY A 21 -25.03 -28.58 -28.89
C GLY A 21 -25.69 -27.50 -29.74
N ASP A 22 -27.02 -27.42 -29.64
CA ASP A 22 -27.85 -26.44 -30.35
C ASP A 22 -28.18 -25.19 -29.51
N ALA A 23 -27.60 -25.05 -28.31
CA ALA A 23 -27.88 -23.90 -27.45
C ALA A 23 -27.42 -22.59 -28.11
N GLU A 24 -28.29 -21.58 -28.19
CA GLU A 24 -27.90 -20.27 -28.72
C GLU A 24 -27.20 -19.43 -27.65
N GLU A 25 -27.57 -19.62 -26.38
CA GLU A 25 -27.04 -18.87 -25.24
C GLU A 25 -26.63 -19.79 -24.08
N SER A 26 -25.61 -19.37 -23.33
CA SER A 26 -25.15 -20.11 -22.12
C SER A 26 -26.23 -20.28 -21.05
N ALA A 27 -27.28 -19.46 -21.06
CA ALA A 27 -28.39 -19.52 -20.12
C ALA A 27 -29.31 -20.74 -20.35
N GLU A 28 -29.24 -21.35 -21.53
CA GLU A 28 -30.01 -22.54 -21.91
C GLU A 28 -29.37 -23.83 -21.40
N LEU A 29 -28.08 -23.78 -21.04
CA LEU A 29 -27.34 -24.92 -20.51
C LEU A 29 -27.82 -25.26 -19.09
N SER A 30 -28.02 -26.55 -18.83
CA SER A 30 -28.21 -27.04 -17.46
C SER A 30 -26.97 -26.73 -16.62
N ARG A 31 -27.10 -26.78 -15.28
CA ARG A 31 -25.96 -26.55 -14.37
C ARG A 31 -24.78 -27.51 -14.62
N ILE A 32 -25.05 -28.73 -15.08
CA ILE A 32 -24.01 -29.72 -15.37
C ILE A 32 -23.31 -29.37 -16.70
N GLU A 33 -24.09 -29.08 -17.74
CA GLU A 33 -23.56 -28.65 -19.05
C GLU A 33 -22.77 -27.36 -18.92
N LEU A 34 -23.26 -26.37 -18.16
CA LEU A 34 -22.54 -25.13 -17.91
C LEU A 34 -21.17 -25.37 -17.26
N LEU A 35 -21.09 -26.26 -16.27
CA LEU A 35 -19.83 -26.61 -15.62
C LEU A 35 -18.86 -27.33 -16.58
N ASP A 36 -19.38 -28.21 -17.42
CA ASP A 36 -18.56 -28.95 -18.37
C ASP A 36 -18.10 -28.08 -19.55
N ALA A 37 -18.95 -27.20 -20.06
CA ALA A 37 -18.57 -26.17 -21.04
C ALA A 37 -17.49 -25.25 -20.45
N HIS A 38 -17.67 -24.79 -19.21
CA HIS A 38 -16.67 -23.97 -18.52
C HIS A 38 -15.32 -24.69 -18.38
N ARG A 39 -15.32 -26.00 -18.05
CA ARG A 39 -14.10 -26.81 -18.00
C ARG A 39 -13.43 -26.95 -19.36
N ALA A 40 -14.21 -27.20 -20.41
CA ALA A 40 -13.71 -27.33 -21.78
C ALA A 40 -13.08 -26.03 -22.28
N VAL A 41 -13.77 -24.88 -22.12
CA VAL A 41 -13.22 -23.56 -22.43
C VAL A 41 -11.92 -23.30 -21.65
N SER A 42 -11.93 -23.56 -20.35
CA SER A 42 -10.74 -23.35 -19.50
C SER A 42 -9.57 -24.23 -19.93
N GLN A 43 -9.82 -25.46 -20.39
CA GLN A 43 -8.79 -26.36 -20.90
C GLN A 43 -8.24 -25.84 -22.24
N ALA A 44 -9.13 -25.47 -23.18
CA ALA A 44 -8.73 -24.90 -24.47
C ALA A 44 -7.87 -23.64 -24.29
N GLN A 45 -8.24 -22.75 -23.36
CA GLN A 45 -7.45 -21.56 -23.01
C GLN A 45 -6.04 -21.94 -22.53
N ARG A 46 -5.91 -22.90 -21.60
CA ARG A 46 -4.59 -23.31 -21.09
C ARG A 46 -3.73 -23.98 -22.17
N CYS A 47 -4.33 -24.81 -23.03
CA CYS A 47 -3.64 -25.42 -24.17
C CYS A 47 -3.14 -24.35 -25.16
N LEU A 48 -3.97 -23.36 -25.48
CA LEU A 48 -3.63 -22.26 -26.38
C LEU A 48 -2.53 -21.38 -25.77
N ASP A 49 -2.61 -21.06 -24.48
CA ASP A 49 -1.56 -20.33 -23.76
C ASP A 49 -0.24 -21.10 -23.75
N GLY A 50 -0.28 -22.42 -23.61
CA GLY A 50 0.89 -23.29 -23.71
C GLY A 50 1.55 -23.24 -25.08
N LEU A 51 0.76 -23.34 -26.16
CA LEU A 51 1.24 -23.16 -27.54
C LEU A 51 1.83 -21.76 -27.75
N HIS A 52 1.19 -20.73 -27.20
CA HIS A 52 1.65 -19.37 -27.31
C HIS A 52 2.96 -19.14 -26.55
N ALA A 53 3.16 -19.78 -25.39
CA ALA A 53 4.44 -19.77 -24.69
C ALA A 53 5.55 -20.42 -25.54
N GLU A 54 5.26 -21.52 -26.23
CA GLU A 54 6.19 -22.15 -27.17
C GLU A 54 6.58 -21.20 -28.31
N LEU A 55 5.60 -20.58 -28.98
CA LEU A 55 5.84 -19.58 -30.03
C LEU A 55 6.64 -18.40 -29.50
N ALA A 56 6.33 -17.91 -28.30
CA ALA A 56 7.05 -16.82 -27.65
C ALA A 56 8.53 -17.15 -27.41
N ALA A 57 8.85 -18.39 -27.04
CA ALA A 57 10.23 -18.84 -26.89
C ALA A 57 10.98 -18.83 -28.22
N THR A 58 10.34 -19.29 -29.29
CA THR A 58 10.91 -19.25 -30.65
C THR A 58 11.12 -17.82 -31.13
N ILE A 59 10.11 -16.95 -30.98
CA ILE A 59 10.22 -15.51 -31.31
C ILE A 59 11.37 -14.87 -30.52
N ALA A 60 11.52 -15.19 -29.24
CA ALA A 60 12.62 -14.69 -28.42
C ALA A 60 13.99 -15.21 -28.90
N HIS A 61 14.08 -16.48 -29.28
CA HIS A 61 15.29 -17.06 -29.85
C HIS A 61 15.69 -16.38 -31.17
N GLU A 62 14.71 -16.16 -32.07
CA GLU A 62 14.88 -15.47 -33.35
C GLU A 62 15.07 -13.95 -33.20
N SER A 63 14.90 -13.40 -31.99
CA SER A 63 15.08 -11.97 -31.69
C SER A 63 16.22 -11.71 -30.71
N ARG A 64 17.12 -12.68 -30.54
CA ARG A 64 18.27 -12.59 -29.63
C ARG A 64 19.23 -11.47 -30.04
N SER A 65 19.90 -10.85 -29.07
CA SER A 65 20.75 -9.67 -29.29
C SER A 65 21.88 -9.91 -30.30
N GLU A 66 22.37 -11.14 -30.37
CA GLU A 66 23.47 -11.59 -31.21
C GLU A 66 23.14 -11.49 -32.71
N LEU A 67 21.86 -11.48 -33.07
CA LEU A 67 21.41 -11.30 -34.46
C LEU A 67 21.42 -9.83 -34.91
N GLY A 68 21.71 -8.88 -34.02
CA GLY A 68 21.85 -7.48 -34.40
C GLY A 68 20.58 -6.94 -35.10
N PRO A 69 20.66 -6.37 -36.31
CA PRO A 69 19.50 -5.90 -37.08
C PRO A 69 18.67 -7.03 -37.70
N ASP A 70 19.22 -8.23 -37.84
CA ASP A 70 18.55 -9.40 -38.46
C ASP A 70 17.60 -10.13 -37.49
N GLY A 71 17.52 -9.69 -36.24
CA GLY A 71 16.59 -10.25 -35.26
C GLY A 71 15.13 -10.06 -35.68
N PHE A 72 14.34 -11.13 -35.59
CA PHE A 72 12.95 -11.21 -36.06
C PHE A 72 12.10 -10.05 -35.57
N ALA A 73 12.12 -9.71 -34.28
CA ALA A 73 11.36 -8.58 -33.76
C ALA A 73 11.76 -7.24 -34.40
N LYS A 74 13.06 -7.01 -34.67
CA LYS A 74 13.54 -5.75 -35.27
C LYS A 74 13.18 -5.65 -36.74
N GLN A 75 13.28 -6.75 -37.48
CA GLN A 75 12.80 -6.83 -38.87
C GLN A 75 11.31 -6.46 -38.98
N HIS A 76 10.54 -6.71 -37.92
CA HIS A 76 9.12 -6.36 -37.82
C HIS A 76 8.86 -5.03 -37.10
N GLY A 77 9.89 -4.19 -36.88
CA GLY A 77 9.75 -2.84 -36.32
C GLY A 77 9.66 -2.75 -34.80
N TYR A 78 9.93 -3.83 -34.06
CA TYR A 78 9.87 -3.87 -32.61
C TYR A 78 11.26 -3.85 -31.97
N ARG A 79 11.38 -3.14 -30.84
CA ARG A 79 12.64 -3.06 -30.08
C ARG A 79 13.07 -4.38 -29.42
N SER A 80 12.15 -5.33 -29.23
CA SER A 80 12.41 -6.63 -28.61
C SER A 80 11.27 -7.61 -28.87
N ALA A 81 11.53 -8.92 -28.71
CA ALA A 81 10.49 -9.96 -28.76
C ALA A 81 9.34 -9.69 -27.78
N ALA A 82 9.66 -9.28 -26.55
CA ALA A 82 8.63 -8.97 -25.56
C ALA A 82 7.73 -7.79 -26.00
N ALA A 83 8.29 -6.78 -26.66
CA ALA A 83 7.50 -5.68 -27.21
C ALA A 83 6.62 -6.13 -28.38
N MET A 84 7.15 -6.97 -29.27
CA MET A 84 6.40 -7.56 -30.37
C MET A 84 5.22 -8.39 -29.87
N ILE A 85 5.46 -9.33 -28.95
CA ILE A 85 4.41 -10.21 -28.39
C ILE A 85 3.35 -9.38 -27.66
N ALA A 86 3.74 -8.40 -26.83
CA ALA A 86 2.79 -7.52 -26.16
C ALA A 86 1.89 -6.78 -27.16
N ALA A 87 2.45 -6.27 -28.26
CA ALA A 87 1.69 -5.57 -29.29
C ALA A 87 0.68 -6.49 -30.02
N HIS A 88 1.07 -7.72 -30.37
CA HIS A 88 0.18 -8.67 -31.07
C HIS A 88 -0.93 -9.23 -30.18
N THR A 89 -0.66 -9.33 -28.87
CA THR A 89 -1.60 -9.92 -27.91
C THR A 89 -2.53 -8.88 -27.28
N GLY A 90 -2.21 -7.59 -27.43
CA GLY A 90 -2.84 -6.51 -26.67
C GLY A 90 -2.49 -6.53 -25.17
N GLY A 91 -1.54 -7.37 -24.75
CA GLY A 91 -1.16 -7.58 -23.36
C GLY A 91 -0.04 -6.68 -22.87
N SER A 92 0.38 -6.90 -21.61
CA SER A 92 1.50 -6.15 -21.03
C SER A 92 2.85 -6.73 -21.45
N ALA A 93 3.90 -5.91 -21.38
CA ALA A 93 5.28 -6.41 -21.52
C ALA A 93 5.65 -7.44 -20.42
N GLY A 94 4.97 -7.41 -19.27
CA GLY A 94 5.12 -8.41 -18.22
C GLY A 94 4.58 -9.78 -18.63
N ASP A 95 3.43 -9.82 -19.29
CA ASP A 95 2.80 -11.05 -19.78
C ASP A 95 3.61 -11.67 -20.92
N ALA A 96 4.09 -10.83 -21.85
CA ALA A 96 5.00 -11.27 -22.90
C ALA A 96 6.29 -11.88 -22.36
N LYS A 97 6.93 -11.25 -21.36
CA LYS A 97 8.12 -11.81 -20.69
C LYS A 97 7.81 -13.13 -19.99
N ARG A 98 6.62 -13.27 -19.40
CA ARG A 98 6.18 -14.49 -18.74
C ARG A 98 6.04 -15.64 -19.74
N LEU A 99 5.38 -15.40 -20.88
CA LEU A 99 5.26 -16.36 -21.98
C LEU A 99 6.63 -16.81 -22.46
N ILE A 100 7.55 -15.87 -22.71
CA ILE A 100 8.93 -16.17 -23.13
C ILE A 100 9.64 -17.05 -22.08
N ALA A 101 9.60 -16.67 -20.80
CA ALA A 101 10.31 -17.37 -19.75
C ALA A 101 9.79 -18.80 -19.55
N VAL A 102 8.47 -18.99 -19.55
CA VAL A 102 7.84 -20.31 -19.45
C VAL A 102 8.14 -21.15 -20.70
N GLY A 103 7.99 -20.56 -21.88
CA GLY A 103 8.28 -21.23 -23.14
C GLY A 103 9.73 -21.69 -23.25
N GLN A 104 10.70 -20.86 -22.86
CA GLN A 104 12.12 -21.23 -22.85
C GLN A 104 12.44 -22.35 -21.84
N ALA A 105 11.71 -22.40 -20.73
CA ALA A 105 11.81 -23.47 -19.74
C ALA A 105 11.25 -24.81 -20.27
N ALA A 106 10.16 -24.74 -21.05
CA ALA A 106 9.45 -25.89 -21.61
C ALA A 106 9.98 -26.33 -23.00
N ALA A 107 10.75 -25.49 -23.68
CA ALA A 107 11.27 -25.79 -25.01
C ALA A 107 12.43 -26.81 -24.97
N PRO A 108 12.50 -27.75 -25.94
CA PRO A 108 13.69 -28.55 -26.16
C PRO A 108 14.93 -27.67 -26.31
N ARG A 109 16.09 -28.19 -25.91
CA ARG A 109 17.36 -27.47 -25.94
C ARG A 109 18.31 -28.14 -26.91
N THR A 110 19.34 -27.43 -27.33
CA THR A 110 20.40 -28.00 -28.16
C THR A 110 21.73 -27.83 -27.44
N ASN A 111 22.54 -28.88 -27.39
CA ASN A 111 23.90 -28.77 -26.85
C ASN A 111 24.88 -28.23 -27.91
N LEU A 112 26.15 -28.06 -27.54
CA LEU A 112 27.18 -27.54 -28.44
C LEU A 112 27.48 -28.46 -29.64
N LEU A 113 27.06 -29.72 -29.58
CA LEU A 113 27.23 -30.71 -30.65
C LEU A 113 26.01 -30.79 -31.59
N GLY A 114 24.98 -29.97 -31.36
CA GLY A 114 23.75 -30.01 -32.16
C GLY A 114 22.75 -31.08 -31.70
N GLU A 115 23.02 -31.80 -30.62
CA GLU A 115 22.10 -32.82 -30.11
C GLU A 115 20.91 -32.16 -29.41
N VAL A 116 19.71 -32.66 -29.70
CA VAL A 116 18.47 -32.22 -29.07
C VAL A 116 18.39 -32.83 -27.67
N LEU A 117 18.40 -31.97 -26.67
CA LEU A 117 18.15 -32.27 -25.28
C LEU A 117 16.67 -32.02 -24.94
N PRO A 118 16.12 -32.74 -23.95
CA PRO A 118 14.80 -32.44 -23.44
C PRO A 118 14.73 -31.00 -22.88
N ALA A 119 13.49 -30.54 -22.70
CA ALA A 119 13.19 -29.32 -21.99
C ALA A 119 13.96 -29.23 -20.67
N ARG A 120 14.25 -28.02 -20.21
CA ARG A 120 14.89 -27.85 -18.90
C ARG A 120 14.02 -28.43 -17.79
N TYR A 121 12.71 -28.27 -17.93
CA TYR A 121 11.69 -28.81 -17.04
C TYR A 121 10.70 -29.65 -17.85
N PRO A 122 10.99 -30.96 -18.05
CA PRO A 122 10.17 -31.85 -18.88
C PRO A 122 8.74 -32.09 -18.36
N ALA A 123 8.56 -32.25 -17.04
CA ALA A 123 7.24 -32.46 -16.44
C ALA A 123 6.38 -31.20 -16.61
N LEU A 124 6.99 -30.02 -16.45
CA LEU A 124 6.33 -28.75 -16.69
C LEU A 124 5.94 -28.59 -18.17
N ALA A 125 6.81 -28.99 -19.10
CA ALA A 125 6.52 -28.95 -20.53
C ALA A 125 5.31 -29.84 -20.89
N SER A 126 5.27 -31.07 -20.38
CA SER A 126 4.15 -31.99 -20.59
C SER A 126 2.83 -31.44 -20.03
N ALA A 127 2.82 -30.96 -18.78
CA ALA A 127 1.62 -30.43 -18.14
C ALA A 127 1.11 -29.14 -18.81
N LEU A 128 2.02 -28.31 -19.33
CA LEU A 128 1.65 -27.12 -20.08
C LEU A 128 1.03 -27.48 -21.44
N ALA A 129 1.63 -28.42 -22.17
CA ALA A 129 1.12 -28.89 -23.46
C ALA A 129 -0.25 -29.58 -23.35
N ALA A 130 -0.48 -30.31 -22.24
CA ALA A 130 -1.77 -30.95 -21.95
C ALA A 130 -2.83 -29.99 -21.40
N GLY A 131 -2.47 -28.73 -21.11
CA GLY A 131 -3.37 -27.77 -20.47
C GLY A 131 -3.78 -28.16 -19.05
N GLU A 132 -2.93 -28.87 -18.31
CA GLU A 132 -3.16 -29.23 -16.90
C GLU A 132 -2.88 -28.06 -15.95
N ILE A 133 -1.91 -27.21 -16.34
CA ILE A 133 -1.52 -26.00 -15.61
C ILE A 133 -1.56 -24.78 -16.53
N SER A 134 -1.79 -23.60 -15.96
CA SER A 134 -1.72 -22.34 -16.71
C SER A 134 -0.28 -21.85 -16.85
N VAL A 135 -0.03 -21.00 -17.86
CA VAL A 135 1.27 -20.29 -18.00
C VAL A 135 1.60 -19.47 -16.75
N ALA A 136 0.60 -18.90 -16.08
CA ALA A 136 0.81 -18.16 -14.84
C ALA A 136 1.32 -19.04 -13.69
N ALA A 137 0.74 -20.23 -13.52
CA ALA A 137 1.20 -21.22 -12.53
C ALA A 137 2.59 -21.75 -12.89
N ALA A 138 2.81 -22.10 -14.16
CA ALA A 138 4.12 -22.53 -14.67
C ALA A 138 5.20 -21.47 -14.41
N ALA A 139 4.90 -20.19 -14.57
CA ALA A 139 5.85 -19.10 -14.31
C ALA A 139 6.28 -19.01 -12.84
N LEU A 140 5.38 -19.26 -11.88
CA LEU A 140 5.73 -19.31 -10.45
C LEU A 140 6.67 -20.48 -10.16
N ILE A 141 6.38 -21.65 -10.75
CA ILE A 141 7.20 -22.86 -10.60
C ILE A 141 8.59 -22.63 -11.22
N VAL A 142 8.66 -22.16 -12.48
CA VAL A 142 9.94 -21.85 -13.16
C VAL A 142 10.74 -20.84 -12.34
N SER A 143 10.11 -19.78 -11.85
CA SER A 143 10.81 -18.75 -11.05
C SER A 143 11.38 -19.29 -9.74
N LEU A 144 10.75 -20.29 -9.12
CA LEU A 144 11.30 -20.98 -7.97
C LEU A 144 12.48 -21.86 -8.40
N LEU A 145 12.27 -22.78 -9.34
CA LEU A 145 13.26 -23.76 -9.76
C LEU A 145 14.55 -23.07 -10.23
N GLU A 146 14.44 -22.00 -11.04
CA GLU A 146 15.59 -21.23 -11.50
C GLU A 146 16.41 -20.60 -10.37
N ARG A 147 15.76 -20.16 -9.30
CA ARG A 147 16.40 -19.50 -8.15
C ARG A 147 17.14 -20.47 -7.25
N ILE A 148 16.61 -21.69 -7.12
CA ILE A 148 17.17 -22.72 -6.23
C ILE A 148 18.10 -23.69 -6.95
N ARG A 149 18.06 -23.78 -8.29
CA ARG A 149 18.75 -24.84 -9.05
C ARG A 149 20.24 -24.95 -8.74
N LEU A 150 20.91 -23.82 -8.55
CA LEU A 150 22.35 -23.77 -8.28
C LEU A 150 22.68 -24.11 -6.82
N LYS A 151 21.69 -24.07 -5.92
CA LYS A 151 21.86 -24.36 -4.49
C LYS A 151 21.62 -25.82 -4.15
N VAL A 152 20.59 -26.44 -4.73
CA VAL A 152 20.10 -27.76 -4.29
C VAL A 152 20.52 -28.93 -5.19
N GLY A 153 21.11 -28.65 -6.35
CA GLY A 153 21.54 -29.66 -7.32
C GLY A 153 20.42 -30.18 -8.23
N SER A 154 20.79 -30.81 -9.35
CA SER A 154 19.85 -31.23 -10.40
C SER A 154 18.82 -32.26 -9.92
N ALA A 155 19.23 -33.27 -9.15
CA ALA A 155 18.33 -34.32 -8.69
C ALA A 155 17.17 -33.79 -7.82
N ARG A 156 17.44 -32.86 -6.89
CA ARG A 156 16.39 -32.23 -6.08
C ARG A 156 15.52 -31.28 -6.89
N VAL A 157 16.06 -30.62 -7.91
CA VAL A 157 15.27 -29.79 -8.84
C VAL A 157 14.28 -30.64 -9.63
N GLU A 158 14.72 -31.79 -10.15
CA GLU A 158 13.85 -32.71 -10.90
C GLU A 158 12.74 -33.30 -10.01
N GLU A 159 13.06 -33.64 -8.76
CA GLU A 159 12.06 -34.05 -7.77
C GLU A 159 11.06 -32.93 -7.47
N ALA A 160 11.57 -31.72 -7.20
CA ALA A 160 10.74 -30.54 -6.93
C ALA A 160 9.83 -30.22 -8.10
N GLU A 161 10.33 -30.27 -9.33
CA GLU A 161 9.57 -30.04 -10.55
C GLU A 161 8.36 -30.98 -10.62
N ARG A 162 8.59 -32.30 -10.53
CA ARG A 162 7.51 -33.30 -10.61
C ARG A 162 6.46 -33.09 -9.52
N LEU A 163 6.88 -32.84 -8.29
CA LEU A 163 5.96 -32.62 -7.16
C LEU A 163 5.16 -31.31 -7.31
N LEU A 164 5.81 -30.23 -7.74
CA LEU A 164 5.17 -28.93 -7.92
C LEU A 164 4.16 -28.95 -9.06
N VAL A 165 4.54 -29.50 -10.20
CA VAL A 165 3.67 -29.61 -11.38
C VAL A 165 2.47 -30.51 -11.09
N GLY A 166 2.71 -31.70 -10.54
CA GLY A 166 1.63 -32.64 -10.23
C GLY A 166 0.62 -32.10 -9.20
N ARG A 167 1.06 -31.28 -8.24
CA ARG A 167 0.16 -30.65 -7.26
C ARG A 167 -0.52 -29.38 -7.77
N ALA A 168 0.09 -28.67 -8.72
CA ALA A 168 -0.47 -27.43 -9.25
C ALA A 168 -1.69 -27.68 -10.14
N ALA A 169 -1.83 -28.88 -10.71
CA ALA A 169 -3.00 -29.27 -11.48
C ALA A 169 -4.30 -29.10 -10.65
N GLY A 170 -5.24 -28.30 -11.17
CA GLY A 170 -6.51 -28.00 -10.49
C GLY A 170 -6.44 -26.97 -9.34
N MET A 171 -5.26 -26.41 -9.03
CA MET A 171 -5.14 -25.34 -8.03
C MET A 171 -5.41 -23.95 -8.61
N SER A 172 -5.95 -23.05 -7.78
CA SER A 172 -5.96 -21.63 -8.09
C SER A 172 -4.53 -21.07 -8.12
N LEU A 173 -4.29 -19.98 -8.87
CA LEU A 173 -2.98 -19.33 -8.90
C LEU A 173 -2.51 -18.89 -7.49
N ALA A 174 -3.44 -18.48 -6.64
CA ALA A 174 -3.15 -18.12 -5.25
C ALA A 174 -2.65 -19.32 -4.44
N ASP A 175 -3.23 -20.51 -4.63
CA ASP A 175 -2.80 -21.73 -3.95
C ASP A 175 -1.49 -22.27 -4.52
N VAL A 176 -1.25 -22.13 -5.82
CA VAL A 176 0.07 -22.38 -6.42
C VAL A 176 1.13 -21.47 -5.79
N GLY A 177 0.82 -20.21 -5.54
CA GLY A 177 1.71 -19.29 -4.80
C GLY A 177 2.06 -19.80 -3.39
N LYS A 178 1.07 -20.32 -2.65
CA LYS A 178 1.30 -20.94 -1.33
C LYS A 178 2.14 -22.22 -1.44
N LEU A 179 1.87 -23.04 -2.45
CA LEU A 179 2.62 -24.27 -2.73
C LEU A 179 4.10 -23.94 -3.01
N VAL A 180 4.36 -22.97 -3.87
CA VAL A 180 5.72 -22.50 -4.22
C VAL A 180 6.46 -21.97 -2.99
N ALA A 181 5.80 -21.15 -2.15
CA ALA A 181 6.42 -20.64 -0.93
C ALA A 181 6.81 -21.76 0.05
N ARG A 182 5.95 -22.79 0.20
CA ARG A 182 6.25 -23.95 1.06
C ARG A 182 7.35 -24.84 0.48
N ALA A 183 7.32 -25.07 -0.83
CA ALA A 183 8.34 -25.85 -1.52
C ALA A 183 9.70 -25.17 -1.42
N GLU A 184 9.74 -23.83 -1.53
CA GLU A 184 10.97 -23.07 -1.36
C GLU A 184 11.58 -23.24 0.03
N ALA A 185 10.77 -23.15 1.09
CA ALA A 185 11.24 -23.38 2.46
C ALA A 185 11.71 -24.84 2.70
N TRP A 186 11.12 -25.81 2.00
CA TRP A 186 11.55 -27.21 2.05
C TRP A 186 12.85 -27.48 1.25
N LEU A 187 13.04 -26.78 0.14
CA LEU A 187 14.20 -26.96 -0.75
C LEU A 187 15.43 -26.20 -0.26
N ASP A 188 15.24 -25.00 0.28
CA ASP A 188 16.28 -24.11 0.80
C ASP A 188 15.92 -23.61 2.22
N PRO A 189 15.98 -24.49 3.25
CA PRO A 189 15.68 -24.11 4.63
C PRO A 189 16.57 -22.96 5.14
N ASP A 190 17.86 -22.99 4.76
CA ASP A 190 18.85 -21.97 5.15
C ASP A 190 18.59 -20.61 4.48
N GLY A 191 17.85 -20.59 3.36
CA GLY A 191 17.46 -19.37 2.65
C GLY A 191 16.35 -18.56 3.32
N VAL A 192 15.65 -19.11 4.32
CA VAL A 192 14.54 -18.41 5.01
C VAL A 192 15.08 -17.25 5.86
N ALA A 193 16.10 -17.49 6.70
CA ALA A 193 16.61 -16.48 7.62
C ALA A 193 17.23 -15.25 6.92
N PRO A 194 18.05 -15.38 5.85
CA PRO A 194 18.53 -14.22 5.09
C PRO A 194 17.41 -13.38 4.50
N ARG A 195 16.38 -14.01 3.92
CA ARG A 195 15.24 -13.29 3.34
C ARG A 195 14.39 -12.57 4.38
N GLU A 196 14.23 -13.17 5.55
CA GLU A 196 13.56 -12.52 6.66
C GLU A 196 14.30 -11.24 7.07
N ARG A 197 15.63 -11.27 7.13
CA ARG A 197 16.45 -10.08 7.39
C ARG A 197 16.27 -9.03 6.29
N GLU A 198 16.35 -9.42 5.02
CA GLU A 198 16.12 -8.50 3.89
C GLU A 198 14.72 -7.88 3.92
N ALA A 199 13.70 -8.67 4.25
CA ALA A 199 12.32 -8.18 4.38
C ALA A 199 12.18 -7.20 5.55
N ARG A 200 12.86 -7.48 6.67
CA ARG A 200 12.91 -6.60 7.84
C ARG A 200 13.61 -5.28 7.52
N ASP A 201 14.68 -5.31 6.74
CA ASP A 201 15.42 -4.10 6.34
C ASP A 201 14.63 -3.23 5.35
N ARG A 202 13.70 -3.83 4.60
CA ARG A 202 12.78 -3.14 3.68
C ARG A 202 11.47 -2.68 4.31
N ARG A 203 11.28 -2.90 5.62
CA ARG A 203 10.04 -2.51 6.30
C ARG A 203 9.82 -0.99 6.17
N SER A 204 8.61 -0.60 5.81
CA SER A 204 8.25 0.80 5.61
C SER A 204 6.76 1.00 5.84
N LEU A 205 6.40 2.21 6.28
CA LEU A 205 5.01 2.68 6.33
C LEU A 205 4.99 4.07 5.71
N THR A 206 4.26 4.21 4.61
CA THR A 206 4.00 5.51 3.97
C THR A 206 2.55 5.89 4.23
N MET A 207 2.34 7.15 4.64
CA MET A 207 1.02 7.71 4.91
C MET A 207 0.84 8.96 4.05
N PHE A 208 -0.30 9.09 3.37
CA PHE A 208 -0.62 10.28 2.59
C PHE A 208 -2.14 10.47 2.50
N GLU A 209 -2.57 11.72 2.33
CA GLU A 209 -3.98 12.07 2.19
C GLU A 209 -4.33 12.34 0.72
N ARG A 210 -5.46 11.81 0.27
CA ARG A 210 -5.99 12.05 -1.08
C ARG A 210 -7.50 11.88 -1.07
N ASP A 211 -8.23 12.75 -1.78
CA ASP A 211 -9.68 12.65 -1.99
C ASP A 211 -10.47 12.49 -0.66
N GLY A 212 -10.06 13.24 0.38
CA GLY A 212 -10.69 13.19 1.71
C GLY A 212 -10.41 11.90 2.51
N SER A 213 -9.47 11.06 2.06
CA SER A 213 -9.13 9.77 2.65
C SER A 213 -7.66 9.69 3.06
N LEU A 214 -7.38 9.00 4.17
CA LEU A 214 -6.02 8.62 4.58
C LEU A 214 -5.64 7.29 3.91
N HIS A 215 -4.54 7.29 3.16
CA HIS A 215 -3.97 6.10 2.56
C HIS A 215 -2.74 5.63 3.36
N LEU A 216 -2.70 4.33 3.63
CA LEU A 216 -1.59 3.65 4.31
C LEU A 216 -0.98 2.61 3.36
N VAL A 217 0.33 2.67 3.14
CA VAL A 217 1.08 1.64 2.42
C VAL A 217 2.10 1.04 3.38
N LEU A 218 1.78 -0.14 3.90
CA LEU A 218 2.59 -0.88 4.88
C LEU A 218 3.33 -2.04 4.21
N GLN A 219 4.65 -2.07 4.40
CA GLN A 219 5.50 -3.20 4.09
C GLN A 219 6.20 -3.68 5.36
N THR A 220 6.07 -4.97 5.68
CA THR A 220 6.71 -5.62 6.83
C THR A 220 7.29 -6.98 6.44
N ASP A 221 8.19 -7.51 7.26
CA ASP A 221 8.47 -8.94 7.26
C ASP A 221 7.27 -9.74 7.81
N ILE A 222 7.21 -11.03 7.50
CA ILE A 222 6.06 -11.88 7.86
C ILE A 222 5.86 -11.95 9.38
N ALA A 223 6.94 -11.96 10.18
CA ALA A 223 6.83 -12.04 11.63
C ALA A 223 6.23 -10.77 12.22
N SER A 224 6.68 -9.59 11.75
CA SER A 224 6.12 -8.30 12.16
C SER A 224 4.69 -8.07 11.67
N GLY A 225 4.33 -8.59 10.49
CA GLY A 225 2.99 -8.45 9.91
C GLY A 225 1.96 -9.46 10.46
N ALA A 226 2.41 -10.58 11.04
CA ALA A 226 1.52 -11.63 11.52
C ALA A 226 0.54 -11.16 12.62
N PRO A 227 0.95 -10.40 13.66
CA PRO A 227 0.03 -9.86 14.66
C PRO A 227 -1.00 -8.90 14.05
N ILE A 228 -0.58 -8.04 13.12
CA ILE A 228 -1.47 -7.08 12.43
C ILE A 228 -2.56 -7.85 11.67
N LYS A 229 -2.15 -8.85 10.88
CA LYS A 229 -3.05 -9.69 10.12
C LYS A 229 -4.01 -10.45 11.04
N ALA A 230 -3.50 -11.05 12.12
CA ALA A 230 -4.31 -11.81 13.06
C ALA A 230 -5.36 -10.94 13.76
N ALA A 231 -4.98 -9.74 14.23
CA ALA A 231 -5.91 -8.82 14.89
C ALA A 231 -7.04 -8.36 13.96
N ILE A 232 -6.70 -7.96 12.73
CA ILE A 232 -7.69 -7.54 11.73
C ILE A 232 -8.61 -8.72 11.36
N GLN A 233 -8.05 -9.92 11.14
CA GLN A 233 -8.85 -11.10 10.81
C GLN A 233 -9.79 -11.52 11.93
N ALA A 234 -9.36 -11.42 13.19
CA ALA A 234 -10.21 -11.68 14.35
C ALA A 234 -11.41 -10.71 14.40
N TYR A 235 -11.17 -9.42 14.15
CA TYR A 235 -12.22 -8.41 14.08
C TYR A 235 -13.23 -8.67 12.94
N VAL A 236 -12.72 -9.04 11.76
CA VAL A 236 -13.55 -9.42 10.61
C VAL A 236 -14.40 -10.64 10.95
N ALA A 237 -13.81 -11.68 11.53
CA ALA A 237 -14.53 -12.89 11.94
C ALA A 237 -15.65 -12.58 12.96
N ALA A 238 -15.36 -11.74 13.96
CA ALA A 238 -16.36 -11.30 14.93
C ALA A 238 -17.50 -10.51 14.28
N SER A 239 -17.19 -9.64 13.31
CA SER A 239 -18.19 -8.87 12.56
C SER A 239 -19.11 -9.79 11.74
N PHE A 240 -18.55 -10.80 11.07
CA PHE A 240 -19.34 -11.81 10.35
C PHE A 240 -20.21 -12.65 11.29
N GLN A 241 -19.66 -13.05 12.44
CA GLN A 241 -20.44 -13.80 13.42
C GLN A 241 -21.65 -12.99 13.90
N SER A 242 -21.46 -11.70 14.16
CA SER A 242 -22.54 -10.78 14.55
C SER A 242 -23.66 -10.73 13.51
N ARG A 243 -23.31 -10.70 12.21
CA ARG A 243 -24.28 -10.72 11.11
C ARG A 243 -25.08 -12.03 11.04
N ILE A 244 -24.42 -13.17 11.24
CA ILE A 244 -25.08 -14.48 11.22
C ILE A 244 -26.09 -14.59 12.37
N THR A 245 -25.76 -14.00 13.53
CA THR A 245 -26.63 -14.02 14.72
C THR A 245 -27.64 -12.87 14.76
N ALA A 246 -27.70 -12.02 13.73
CA ALA A 246 -28.63 -10.90 13.70
C ALA A 246 -30.08 -11.40 13.58
N THR A 247 -30.96 -10.87 14.41
CA THR A 247 -32.38 -11.28 14.48
C THR A 247 -33.14 -10.97 13.20
N ASP A 248 -32.77 -9.89 12.51
CA ASP A 248 -33.35 -9.47 11.23
C ASP A 248 -32.21 -9.02 10.28
N PRO A 249 -31.82 -9.86 9.31
CA PRO A 249 -30.78 -9.52 8.32
C PRO A 249 -31.17 -8.37 7.38
N ASP A 250 -32.46 -8.07 7.25
CA ASP A 250 -32.99 -7.05 6.34
C ASP A 250 -33.32 -5.73 7.06
N ALA A 251 -33.06 -5.66 8.37
CA ALA A 251 -33.29 -4.45 9.16
C ALA A 251 -32.60 -3.22 8.53
N PRO A 252 -33.19 -2.01 8.67
CA PRO A 252 -32.59 -0.78 8.16
C PRO A 252 -31.17 -0.50 8.67
N ASP A 253 -30.84 -1.01 9.85
CA ASP A 253 -29.54 -0.90 10.52
C ASP A 253 -28.66 -2.16 10.37
N ALA A 254 -29.06 -3.13 9.53
CA ALA A 254 -28.26 -4.30 9.24
C ALA A 254 -26.88 -3.91 8.68
N ASP A 255 -25.84 -4.59 9.16
CA ASP A 255 -24.47 -4.29 8.75
C ASP A 255 -24.18 -4.78 7.32
N ARG A 256 -24.14 -3.84 6.38
CA ARG A 256 -23.89 -4.08 4.95
C ARG A 256 -22.45 -3.74 4.50
N ARG A 257 -21.52 -3.50 5.44
CA ARG A 257 -20.14 -3.16 5.11
C ARG A 257 -19.46 -4.29 4.32
N SER A 258 -18.60 -3.94 3.37
CA SER A 258 -17.75 -4.92 2.69
C SER A 258 -16.64 -5.42 3.62
N VAL A 259 -15.97 -6.52 3.26
CA VAL A 259 -14.79 -7.01 4.00
C VAL A 259 -13.71 -5.93 4.11
N ALA A 260 -13.46 -5.20 3.03
CA ALA A 260 -12.47 -4.12 3.02
C ALA A 260 -12.82 -2.98 3.97
N MET A 261 -14.11 -2.61 4.06
CA MET A 261 -14.58 -1.62 5.03
C MET A 261 -14.39 -2.12 6.47
N ILE A 262 -14.75 -3.37 6.77
CA ILE A 262 -14.55 -3.95 8.11
C ILE A 262 -13.05 -4.00 8.47
N GLN A 263 -12.17 -4.30 7.52
CA GLN A 263 -10.72 -4.30 7.74
C GLN A 263 -10.19 -2.90 8.07
N ALA A 264 -10.69 -1.87 7.39
CA ALA A 264 -10.35 -0.48 7.71
C ALA A 264 -10.84 -0.09 9.11
N ASP A 265 -12.09 -0.43 9.44
CA ASP A 265 -12.66 -0.19 10.78
C ASP A 265 -11.89 -0.93 11.87
N ALA A 266 -11.44 -2.16 11.60
CA ALA A 266 -10.63 -2.94 12.53
C ALA A 266 -9.32 -2.22 12.87
N LEU A 267 -8.62 -1.69 11.85
CA LEU A 267 -7.38 -0.96 12.07
C LEU A 267 -7.62 0.33 12.86
N THR A 268 -8.69 1.07 12.54
CA THR A 268 -9.09 2.27 13.29
C THR A 268 -9.36 1.95 14.76
N ALA A 269 -10.18 0.92 15.04
CA ALA A 269 -10.51 0.51 16.40
C ALA A 269 -9.27 0.06 17.20
N ILE A 270 -8.33 -0.66 16.56
CA ILE A 270 -7.06 -1.05 17.18
C ILE A 270 -6.24 0.19 17.57
N CYS A 271 -6.13 1.18 16.67
CA CYS A 271 -5.39 2.41 16.94
C CYS A 271 -6.07 3.27 18.03
N GLU A 272 -7.39 3.41 17.99
CA GLU A 272 -8.16 4.12 19.02
C GLU A 272 -7.97 3.48 20.40
N HIS A 273 -8.03 2.15 20.47
CA HIS A 273 -7.76 1.41 21.70
C HIS A 273 -6.32 1.59 22.18
N ALA A 274 -5.34 1.57 21.27
CA ALA A 274 -3.93 1.75 21.59
C ALA A 274 -3.62 3.16 22.15
N ILE A 275 -4.38 4.18 21.73
CA ILE A 275 -4.25 5.56 22.22
C ILE A 275 -4.92 5.72 23.59
N ALA A 276 -6.10 5.13 23.78
CA ALA A 276 -6.92 5.32 24.97
C ALA A 276 -6.50 4.47 26.17
N CYS A 277 -5.94 3.27 25.93
CA CYS A 277 -5.57 2.35 27.00
C CYS A 277 -4.18 2.68 27.60
N ASP A 278 -4.00 2.43 28.90
CA ASP A 278 -2.68 2.43 29.54
C ASP A 278 -1.95 1.14 29.14
N ASN A 279 -1.31 1.18 27.98
CA ASN A 279 -0.62 0.05 27.36
C ASN A 279 0.78 -0.16 27.96
N GLY A 280 0.91 -0.07 29.28
CA GLY A 280 2.17 -0.31 30.00
C GLY A 280 3.30 0.64 29.60
N GLY A 281 2.99 1.91 29.35
CA GLY A 281 3.96 2.92 28.92
C GLY A 281 4.28 2.95 27.42
N MET A 282 3.43 2.35 26.57
CA MET A 282 3.53 2.53 25.12
C MET A 282 3.55 4.04 24.77
N PRO A 283 4.48 4.52 23.92
CA PRO A 283 4.56 5.94 23.56
C PRO A 283 3.32 6.51 22.86
N ALA A 284 2.40 5.65 22.41
CA ALA A 284 1.11 6.04 21.84
C ALA A 284 0.04 6.36 22.91
N SER A 285 0.22 5.88 24.15
CA SER A 285 -0.71 6.13 25.24
C SER A 285 -0.72 7.62 25.56
N GLY A 286 -1.89 8.25 25.39
CA GLY A 286 -2.06 9.70 25.55
C GLY A 286 -1.78 10.54 24.30
N ALA A 287 -1.50 9.94 23.14
CA ALA A 287 -1.51 10.68 21.87
C ALA A 287 -2.89 11.31 21.67
N THR A 288 -2.94 12.58 21.28
CA THR A 288 -4.22 13.30 21.18
C THR A 288 -4.52 13.68 19.74
N VAL A 289 -5.73 13.31 19.30
CA VAL A 289 -6.37 13.89 18.12
C VAL A 289 -7.12 15.15 18.55
N VAL A 290 -6.68 16.30 18.04
CA VAL A 290 -7.31 17.60 18.32
C VAL A 290 -8.16 17.99 17.12
N VAL A 291 -9.43 18.29 17.37
CA VAL A 291 -10.34 18.72 16.30
C VAL A 291 -10.95 20.07 16.65
N ARG A 292 -10.86 21.00 15.70
CA ARG A 292 -11.21 22.41 15.86
C ARG A 292 -12.47 22.74 15.09
N VAL A 293 -13.38 23.47 15.72
CA VAL A 293 -14.62 23.96 15.11
C VAL A 293 -14.94 25.34 15.67
N ASN A 294 -15.44 26.23 14.81
CA ASN A 294 -15.93 27.53 15.26
C ASN A 294 -17.25 27.34 16.03
N LEU A 295 -17.45 28.07 17.12
CA LEU A 295 -18.66 27.97 17.95
C LEU A 295 -19.94 28.22 17.15
N ASP A 296 -19.98 29.21 16.25
CA ASP A 296 -21.15 29.53 15.45
C ASP A 296 -21.50 28.38 14.49
N GLN A 297 -20.48 27.77 13.86
CA GLN A 297 -20.65 26.60 12.99
C GLN A 297 -21.08 25.35 13.79
N LEU A 298 -20.55 25.21 15.00
CA LEU A 298 -20.95 24.14 15.90
C LEU A 298 -22.41 24.29 16.34
N MET A 299 -22.85 25.52 16.64
CA MET A 299 -24.20 25.84 17.06
C MET A 299 -25.20 25.73 15.91
N SER A 300 -24.86 26.18 14.71
CA SER A 300 -25.71 26.05 13.52
C SER A 300 -25.82 24.59 13.04
N GLY A 301 -24.80 23.77 13.31
CA GLY A 301 -24.70 22.40 12.79
C GLY A 301 -24.23 22.34 11.33
N GLU A 302 -23.98 23.48 10.71
CA GLU A 302 -23.51 23.62 9.34
C GLU A 302 -22.09 24.20 9.31
N GLY A 303 -21.23 23.65 8.45
CA GLY A 303 -19.85 24.10 8.30
C GLY A 303 -18.83 22.98 8.39
N ARG A 304 -17.60 23.35 8.74
CA ARG A 304 -16.45 22.44 8.74
C ARG A 304 -15.68 22.47 10.06
N ALA A 305 -15.00 21.38 10.34
CA ALA A 305 -14.01 21.25 11.39
C ALA A 305 -12.67 20.85 10.77
N THR A 306 -11.56 21.16 11.44
CA THR A 306 -10.20 20.77 11.03
C THR A 306 -9.57 19.86 12.08
N ILE A 307 -8.77 18.90 11.64
CA ILE A 307 -8.06 17.95 12.51
C ILE A 307 -6.57 18.33 12.49
N ASP A 308 -5.95 18.51 13.66
CA ASP A 308 -4.52 18.83 13.74
C ASP A 308 -3.69 17.68 13.13
N GLY A 309 -2.90 17.97 12.09
CA GLY A 309 -2.09 16.98 11.37
C GLY A 309 -2.76 16.38 10.13
N SER A 310 -3.96 16.84 9.78
CA SER A 310 -4.64 16.50 8.52
C SER A 310 -4.78 17.74 7.63
N ASP A 311 -4.63 17.55 6.32
CA ASP A 311 -4.74 18.61 5.32
C ASP A 311 -6.21 18.79 4.84
N GLN A 312 -7.09 17.84 5.17
CA GLN A 312 -8.49 17.81 4.72
C GLN A 312 -9.47 18.22 5.84
N PRO A 313 -10.46 19.09 5.55
CA PRO A 313 -11.51 19.42 6.51
C PRO A 313 -12.55 18.28 6.62
N VAL A 314 -13.22 18.20 7.77
CA VAL A 314 -14.36 17.30 7.99
C VAL A 314 -15.64 18.10 8.29
N SER A 315 -16.81 17.50 8.13
CA SER A 315 -18.07 18.17 8.47
C SER A 315 -18.23 18.32 9.99
N VAL A 316 -19.00 19.33 10.43
CA VAL A 316 -19.41 19.46 11.85
C VAL A 316 -20.14 18.21 12.35
N SER A 317 -20.91 17.53 11.49
CA SER A 317 -21.55 16.26 11.82
C SER A 317 -20.53 15.14 12.08
N THR A 318 -19.43 15.10 11.33
CA THR A 318 -18.32 14.15 11.55
C THR A 318 -17.58 14.48 12.84
N TRP A 319 -17.32 15.75 13.10
CA TRP A 319 -16.79 16.22 14.38
C TRP A 319 -17.65 15.76 15.57
N ARG A 320 -18.98 15.90 15.49
CA ARG A 320 -19.89 15.48 16.57
C ARG A 320 -19.80 13.97 16.84
N ARG A 321 -19.71 13.15 15.79
CA ARG A 321 -19.51 11.69 15.92
C ARG A 321 -18.16 11.37 16.55
N MET A 322 -17.10 12.04 16.11
CA MET A 322 -15.75 11.92 16.64
C MET A 322 -15.70 12.29 18.14
N ALA A 323 -16.28 13.42 18.53
CA ALA A 323 -16.31 13.88 19.93
C ALA A 323 -17.05 12.92 20.87
N ALA A 324 -18.09 12.22 20.38
CA ALA A 324 -18.81 11.21 21.16
C ALA A 324 -17.98 9.94 21.45
N GLY A 325 -16.91 9.68 20.67
CA GLY A 325 -16.05 8.49 20.77
C GLY A 325 -15.00 8.52 21.89
N GLY A 326 -14.88 9.62 22.66
CA GLY A 326 -14.15 9.63 23.93
C GLY A 326 -12.61 9.75 23.88
N GLY A 327 -11.98 9.87 22.71
CA GLY A 327 -10.52 10.00 22.55
C GLY A 327 -10.03 11.36 22.03
N ILE A 328 -10.91 12.36 21.94
CA ILE A 328 -10.69 13.59 21.19
C ILE A 328 -10.83 14.81 22.08
N ILE A 329 -9.94 15.79 21.92
CA ILE A 329 -10.02 17.06 22.65
C ILE A 329 -10.75 18.09 21.77
N PRO A 330 -12.01 18.44 22.09
CA PRO A 330 -12.73 19.48 21.38
C PRO A 330 -12.17 20.85 21.74
N VAL A 331 -11.76 21.63 20.74
CA VAL A 331 -11.41 23.04 20.91
C VAL A 331 -12.51 23.88 20.27
N VAL A 332 -13.33 24.50 21.13
CA VAL A 332 -14.41 25.41 20.73
C VAL A 332 -13.95 26.85 20.96
N LEU A 333 -13.69 27.56 19.88
CA LEU A 333 -13.26 28.96 19.92
C LEU A 333 -14.44 29.85 20.34
N GLY A 334 -14.35 30.54 21.49
CA GLY A 334 -15.36 31.50 21.97
C GLY A 334 -16.05 31.19 23.31
N SER A 335 -15.67 30.13 24.03
CA SER A 335 -16.19 29.84 25.39
C SER A 335 -15.36 30.55 26.49
N ALA A 336 -15.93 30.71 27.70
CA ALA A 336 -15.40 31.55 28.79
C ALA A 336 -13.91 31.33 29.09
N GLY A 337 -13.17 32.43 29.24
CA GLY A 337 -11.73 32.54 28.96
C GLY A 337 -10.74 31.90 29.94
N GLU A 338 -9.58 31.55 29.39
CA GLU A 338 -8.39 31.05 30.09
C GLU A 338 -7.37 32.18 30.29
N ILE A 339 -6.56 32.11 31.36
CA ILE A 339 -5.45 33.07 31.58
C ILE A 339 -4.31 32.73 30.60
N LEU A 340 -4.08 33.63 29.63
CA LEU A 340 -3.10 33.45 28.56
C LEU A 340 -1.82 34.27 28.75
N ASP A 341 -1.79 35.17 29.73
CA ASP A 341 -0.64 36.00 30.08
C ASP A 341 -0.31 35.79 31.56
N TRP A 342 0.81 35.13 31.84
CA TRP A 342 1.26 34.72 33.19
C TRP A 342 2.46 35.53 33.68
N GLY A 343 2.96 36.47 32.87
CA GLY A 343 4.16 37.23 33.17
C GLY A 343 5.34 36.32 33.47
N ARG A 344 5.91 36.42 34.67
CA ARG A 344 7.01 35.56 35.11
C ARG A 344 6.67 34.59 36.25
N GLU A 345 5.38 34.40 36.53
CA GLU A 345 4.96 33.45 37.58
C GLU A 345 5.21 31.99 37.16
N LYS A 346 5.15 31.70 35.85
CA LYS A 346 5.41 30.37 35.29
C LYS A 346 6.47 30.43 34.21
N ARG A 347 7.47 29.55 34.30
CA ARG A 347 8.52 29.42 33.28
C ARG A 347 8.04 28.71 32.02
N LEU A 348 7.17 27.71 32.15
CA LEU A 348 6.69 26.90 31.02
C LEU A 348 5.32 27.38 30.58
N PHE A 349 5.10 27.42 29.25
CA PHE A 349 3.80 27.71 28.68
C PHE A 349 2.77 26.68 29.15
N THR A 350 1.62 27.16 29.61
CA THR A 350 0.51 26.31 30.06
C THR A 350 -0.12 25.59 28.87
N ARG A 351 -0.96 24.59 29.16
CA ARG A 351 -1.74 23.90 28.12
C ARG A 351 -2.64 24.86 27.34
N ALA A 352 -3.31 25.81 28.01
CA ALA A 352 -4.14 26.82 27.38
C ALA A 352 -3.32 27.74 26.44
N GLN A 353 -2.15 28.22 26.90
CA GLN A 353 -1.25 29.01 26.07
C GLN A 353 -0.73 28.21 24.88
N ARG A 354 -0.38 26.93 25.07
CA ARG A 354 0.04 26.06 23.96
C ARG A 354 -1.08 25.91 22.93
N LEU A 355 -2.32 25.69 23.35
CA LEU A 355 -3.46 25.62 22.43
C LEU A 355 -3.69 26.93 21.66
N ALA A 356 -3.52 28.08 22.33
CA ALA A 356 -3.60 29.39 21.68
C ALA A 356 -2.45 29.64 20.69
N LEU A 357 -1.23 29.18 21.01
CA LEU A 357 -0.09 29.20 20.09
C LEU A 357 -0.32 28.27 18.89
N VAL A 358 -0.92 27.09 19.09
CA VAL A 358 -1.30 26.21 17.98
C VAL A 358 -2.32 26.88 17.06
N GLU A 359 -3.29 27.60 17.64
CA GLU A 359 -4.29 28.32 16.85
C GLU A 359 -3.66 29.40 15.97
N ARG A 360 -2.73 30.19 16.54
CA ARG A 360 -2.03 31.25 15.83
C ARG A 360 -0.99 30.73 14.83
N ASP A 361 -0.21 29.74 15.22
CA ASP A 361 1.00 29.32 14.49
C ASP A 361 0.74 28.12 13.57
N GLY A 362 -0.31 27.32 13.80
CA GLY A 362 -0.68 26.15 12.98
C GLY A 362 0.31 24.97 13.01
N GLY A 363 1.47 25.13 13.66
CA GLY A 363 2.60 24.22 13.59
C GLY A 363 3.90 24.99 13.79
N CYS A 364 5.02 24.50 13.24
CA CYS A 364 6.28 25.24 13.28
C CYS A 364 6.12 26.51 12.45
N ALA A 365 6.23 27.68 13.08
CA ALA A 365 5.97 28.96 12.40
C ALA A 365 6.87 29.21 11.18
N MET A 366 8.00 28.50 11.06
CA MET A 366 8.94 28.63 9.95
C MET A 366 8.75 27.61 8.82
N CYS A 367 8.60 26.33 9.15
CA CYS A 367 8.56 25.24 8.14
C CYS A 367 7.21 24.52 8.03
N GLY A 368 6.24 24.80 8.90
CA GLY A 368 4.91 24.18 8.85
C GLY A 368 4.82 22.79 9.47
N LEU A 369 5.88 22.27 10.11
CA LEU A 369 5.84 20.96 10.79
C LEU A 369 4.68 20.90 11.82
N PRO A 370 3.94 19.79 11.93
CA PRO A 370 2.73 19.73 12.75
C PRO A 370 2.97 20.05 14.24
N PRO A 371 1.97 20.59 14.96
CA PRO A 371 2.07 21.02 16.36
C PRO A 371 2.63 20.00 17.36
N GLN A 372 2.43 18.70 17.11
CA GLN A 372 2.92 17.63 17.97
C GLN A 372 4.45 17.51 17.91
N MET A 373 5.07 18.01 16.85
CA MET A 373 6.52 18.00 16.64
C MET A 373 7.18 19.36 16.96
N THR A 374 6.47 20.26 17.64
CA THR A 374 6.97 21.59 18.02
C THR A 374 7.04 21.79 19.52
N LYS A 375 7.88 22.74 19.92
CA LYS A 375 7.98 23.26 21.28
C LYS A 375 7.64 24.74 21.28
N ALA A 376 6.99 25.21 22.34
CA ALA A 376 6.76 26.62 22.56
C ALA A 376 8.07 27.28 22.97
N HIS A 377 8.51 28.25 22.18
CA HIS A 377 9.74 29.00 22.33
C HIS A 377 9.42 30.42 22.80
N HIS A 378 10.20 30.93 23.75
CA HIS A 378 10.12 32.33 24.17
C HIS A 378 10.89 33.21 23.20
N ILE A 379 10.23 34.20 22.58
CA ILE A 379 10.84 35.13 21.61
C ILE A 379 11.87 36.01 22.32
N ARG A 380 11.47 36.71 23.39
CA ARG A 380 12.39 37.22 24.42
C ARG A 380 12.69 36.11 25.39
N TRP A 381 13.93 35.68 25.46
CA TRP A 381 14.29 34.46 26.16
C TRP A 381 14.11 34.61 27.67
N TRP A 382 13.59 33.55 28.31
CA TRP A 382 13.30 33.54 29.74
C TRP A 382 14.52 33.88 30.63
N GLN A 383 15.70 33.34 30.30
CA GLN A 383 16.94 33.55 31.07
C GLN A 383 17.74 34.76 30.59
N ARG A 384 17.98 34.88 29.27
CA ARG A 384 18.81 35.95 28.69
C ARG A 384 18.14 37.33 28.77
N ASP A 385 16.84 37.40 28.44
CA ASP A 385 16.15 38.67 28.21
C ASP A 385 15.10 38.99 29.27
N THR A 386 14.98 38.16 30.31
CA THR A 386 13.91 38.29 31.34
C THR A 386 12.51 38.26 30.69
N GLY A 387 12.34 37.48 29.62
CA GLY A 387 11.07 37.43 28.87
C GLY A 387 9.93 36.76 29.66
N PRO A 388 8.68 37.25 29.54
CA PRO A 388 7.53 36.64 30.20
C PRO A 388 6.98 35.43 29.44
N THR A 389 6.27 34.55 30.13
CA THR A 389 5.46 33.48 29.55
C THR A 389 4.06 34.04 29.27
N ASP A 390 4.00 34.90 28.27
CA ASP A 390 2.78 35.53 27.75
C ASP A 390 2.57 35.08 26.30
N LEU A 391 1.33 35.07 25.83
CA LEU A 391 1.01 34.53 24.51
C LEU A 391 1.74 35.29 23.38
N ASN A 392 1.90 36.60 23.53
CA ASN A 392 2.61 37.45 22.58
C ASN A 392 4.15 37.29 22.62
N ASN A 393 4.69 36.58 23.63
CA ASN A 393 6.11 36.25 23.73
C ASN A 393 6.40 34.77 23.46
N GLY A 394 5.39 33.97 23.11
CA GLY A 394 5.55 32.56 22.71
C GLY A 394 5.43 32.36 21.20
N VAL A 395 6.08 31.34 20.66
CA VAL A 395 5.91 30.86 19.26
C VAL A 395 6.25 29.37 19.14
N LEU A 396 5.58 28.63 18.27
CA LEU A 396 5.87 27.21 18.04
C LEU A 396 6.99 27.01 17.01
N LEU A 397 8.00 26.23 17.39
CA LEU A 397 9.11 25.84 16.51
C LEU A 397 9.45 24.35 16.67
N CYS A 398 9.78 23.68 15.56
CA CYS A 398 10.39 22.35 15.63
C CYS A 398 11.85 22.44 16.10
N GLU A 399 12.44 21.32 16.50
CA GLU A 399 13.80 21.28 17.05
C GLU A 399 14.83 21.94 16.12
N SER A 400 14.77 21.68 14.80
CA SER A 400 15.69 22.26 13.81
C SER A 400 15.52 23.78 13.67
N CYS A 401 14.27 24.25 13.54
CA CYS A 401 13.99 25.68 13.44
C CYS A 401 14.26 26.43 14.75
N HIS A 402 14.07 25.77 15.90
CA HIS A 402 14.40 26.31 17.21
C HIS A 402 15.89 26.61 17.32
N HIS A 403 16.77 25.65 16.99
CA HIS A 403 18.22 25.90 16.93
C HIS A 403 18.58 26.99 15.92
N ARG A 404 17.88 27.07 14.78
CA ARG A 404 18.11 28.13 13.79
C ARG A 404 17.90 29.54 14.37
N ILE A 405 16.91 29.72 15.24
CA ILE A 405 16.67 30.98 15.94
C ILE A 405 17.80 31.29 16.93
N HIS A 406 18.31 30.29 17.67
CA HIS A 406 19.40 30.48 18.63
C HIS A 406 20.75 30.77 17.96
N ASP A 407 21.07 30.01 16.91
CA ASP A 407 22.46 29.90 16.43
C ASP A 407 22.74 30.76 15.19
N ASN A 408 21.69 31.17 14.45
CA ASN A 408 21.85 31.76 13.11
C ASN A 408 21.28 33.18 12.98
N GLY A 409 20.99 33.86 14.09
CA GLY A 409 20.62 35.29 14.10
C GLY A 409 19.27 35.62 13.46
N TRP A 410 18.37 34.64 13.39
CA TRP A 410 16.99 34.86 12.97
C TRP A 410 16.17 35.43 14.12
N ASP A 411 15.39 36.48 13.85
CA ASP A 411 14.51 37.11 14.83
C ASP A 411 13.03 36.81 14.52
N ILE A 412 12.18 36.97 15.53
CA ILE A 412 10.73 36.76 15.42
C ILE A 412 10.02 38.00 15.95
N ARG A 413 9.01 38.46 15.22
CA ARG A 413 8.12 39.56 15.63
C ARG A 413 6.67 39.10 15.56
N ILE A 414 5.93 39.31 16.64
CA ILE A 414 4.47 39.12 16.68
C ILE A 414 3.81 40.47 16.46
N GLU A 415 2.81 40.52 15.58
CA GLU A 415 2.03 41.72 15.29
C GLU A 415 0.54 41.43 15.51
N GLY A 416 -0.12 42.26 16.32
CA GLY A 416 -1.51 42.04 16.76
C GLY A 416 -1.59 41.37 18.14
N ILE A 417 -2.78 40.87 18.49
CA ILE A 417 -3.06 40.29 19.81
C ILE A 417 -3.72 38.92 19.70
N GLY A 418 -3.44 38.06 20.68
CA GLY A 418 -4.14 36.78 20.83
C GLY A 418 -3.86 35.81 19.68
N ALA A 419 -4.82 34.90 19.45
CA ALA A 419 -4.72 33.88 18.41
C ALA A 419 -4.78 34.43 16.98
N ALA A 420 -5.24 35.67 16.78
CA ALA A 420 -5.30 36.35 15.49
C ALA A 420 -4.00 37.11 15.12
N ALA A 421 -3.00 37.12 16.03
CA ALA A 421 -1.75 37.82 15.77
C ALA A 421 -0.92 37.15 14.66
N ARG A 422 -0.19 37.95 13.89
CA ARG A 422 0.66 37.48 12.79
C ARG A 422 2.08 37.25 13.27
N VAL A 423 2.65 36.11 12.89
CA VAL A 423 4.05 35.76 13.17
C VAL A 423 4.91 36.18 11.98
N TRP A 424 5.91 37.01 12.23
CA TRP A 424 6.88 37.43 11.24
C TRP A 424 8.27 36.91 11.58
N LEU A 425 8.91 36.25 10.63
CA LEU A 425 10.27 35.75 10.71
C LEU A 425 11.20 36.73 10.01
N ILE A 426 12.21 37.22 10.73
CA ILE A 426 13.13 38.24 10.25
C ILE A 426 14.49 37.59 10.03
N PRO A 427 14.95 37.43 8.78
CA PRO A 427 16.24 36.83 8.49
C PRO A 427 17.41 37.70 9.00
N PRO A 428 18.59 37.09 9.25
CA PRO A 428 19.82 37.83 9.50
C PRO A 428 20.31 38.54 8.22
N ARG A 429 21.16 39.56 8.37
CA ARG A 429 21.76 40.29 7.24
C ARG A 429 22.57 39.41 6.28
N SER A 430 23.09 38.28 6.76
CA SER A 430 23.80 37.29 5.94
C SER A 430 22.91 36.53 4.96
N ILE A 431 21.60 36.48 5.21
CA ILE A 431 20.60 35.83 4.34
C ILE A 431 19.83 36.86 3.52
N ASP A 432 19.55 38.02 4.09
CA ASP A 432 18.88 39.13 3.42
C ASP A 432 19.38 40.46 4.01
N LEU A 433 20.10 41.24 3.21
CA LEU A 433 20.68 42.52 3.62
C LEU A 433 19.63 43.52 4.15
N ALA A 434 18.41 43.48 3.60
CA ALA A 434 17.30 44.34 4.00
C ALA A 434 16.53 43.78 5.21
N ARG A 435 16.79 42.52 5.60
CA ARG A 435 16.08 41.79 6.66
C ARG A 435 14.56 41.85 6.49
N ALA A 436 14.06 41.62 5.27
CA ALA A 436 12.63 41.74 4.98
C ALA A 436 11.82 40.71 5.79
N PRO A 437 10.80 41.13 6.57
CA PRO A 437 9.97 40.21 7.34
C PRO A 437 9.22 39.22 6.44
N ARG A 438 9.22 37.94 6.84
CA ARG A 438 8.54 36.84 6.14
C ARG A 438 7.39 36.33 6.99
N LEU A 439 6.20 36.24 6.41
CA LEU A 439 5.03 35.75 7.13
C LEU A 439 5.22 34.26 7.45
N GLY A 440 5.04 33.92 8.72
CA GLY A 440 5.12 32.57 9.25
C GLY A 440 3.80 32.13 9.89
N GLY A 441 3.83 30.95 10.50
CA GLY A 441 2.66 30.38 11.16
C GLY A 441 1.52 30.06 10.21
N ARG A 442 0.30 29.95 10.74
CA ARG A 442 -0.91 29.63 9.98
C ARG A 442 -1.22 30.69 8.92
N ALA A 443 -1.07 31.97 9.28
CA ALA A 443 -1.33 33.11 8.40
C ALA A 443 -0.54 33.10 7.08
N ARG A 444 0.58 32.36 7.00
CA ARG A 444 1.33 32.16 5.75
C ARG A 444 0.51 31.42 4.67
N TYR A 445 -0.46 30.62 5.07
CA TYR A 445 -1.22 29.73 4.20
C TYR A 445 -2.69 30.18 4.01
N ASP A 446 -3.13 31.21 4.75
CA ASP A 446 -4.48 31.75 4.65
C ASP A 446 -4.57 32.69 3.42
N ILE A 447 -5.28 32.25 2.38
CA ILE A 447 -5.44 33.00 1.11
C ILE A 447 -6.51 34.11 1.22
N ALA A 448 -7.36 34.05 2.25
CA ALA A 448 -8.35 35.08 2.57
C ALA A 448 -8.41 35.27 4.10
N ALA A 449 -7.75 36.30 4.60
CA ALA A 449 -7.81 36.74 5.99
C ALA A 449 -8.27 38.20 6.06
#